data_AF-A0AAW9FRI4-F1
#
_entry.id   AF-A0AAW9FRI4-F1
#
_cell.length_a   1.000
_cell.length_b   1.000
_cell.length_c   1.000
_cell.angle_alpha   90.00
_cell.angle_beta   90.00
_cell.angle_gamma   90.00
#
_symmetry.space_group_name_H-M   'P 1'
#
loop_
_entity.id
_entity.type
_entity.pdbx_description
1 polymer ?
#
loop_
_entity_poly.entity_id
_entity_poly.type
_entity_poly.pdbx_seq_one_letter_code
_entity_poly.pdbx_strand_id
1 'polypeptide(L)'
;DKETAKLALQTLTTAPASIGPLRGKTGILASKTEREDRRVADLNVPALKRDLEQYLRMRETAAQRLRADEQVLRQRVSIDIPALSPAAHLVLERVRDAIDRNDLPAAMAYALSNRETKTEIDGFNQAVTERFGERTLLTNAAREP
;
A
#
# COMPACT_ATOMS: atom_id res chain seq x y z
N ASP A 1 -17.72 -0.21 11.48
CA ASP A 1 -18.75 -0.72 10.57
C ASP A 1 -19.58 0.47 10.03
N LYS A 2 -20.13 0.39 8.80
CA LYS A 2 -20.82 1.53 8.16
C LYS A 2 -22.13 1.88 8.86
N GLU A 3 -22.90 0.87 9.27
CA GLU A 3 -24.16 1.06 9.97
C GLU A 3 -23.93 1.67 11.35
N THR A 4 -22.91 1.22 12.09
CA THR A 4 -22.52 1.84 13.37
C THR A 4 -22.16 3.32 13.21
N ALA A 5 -21.50 3.69 12.12
CA ALA A 5 -21.11 5.08 11.87
C ALA A 5 -22.33 5.95 11.53
N LYS A 6 -23.26 5.43 10.74
CA LYS A 6 -24.52 6.10 10.40
C LYS A 6 -25.38 6.34 11.64
N LEU A 7 -25.50 5.34 12.52
CA LEU A 7 -26.20 5.48 13.80
C LEU A 7 -25.53 6.54 14.68
N ALA A 8 -24.20 6.51 14.80
CA ALA A 8 -23.47 7.52 15.57
C ALA A 8 -23.67 8.96 15.04
N LEU A 9 -23.68 9.14 13.72
CA LEU A 9 -23.96 10.44 13.09
C LEU A 9 -25.41 10.91 13.30
N GLN A 10 -26.37 9.97 13.34
CA GLN A 10 -27.76 10.28 13.68
C GLN A 10 -27.90 10.69 15.15
N THR A 11 -27.24 9.95 16.06
CA THR A 11 -27.18 10.30 17.50
C THR A 11 -26.54 11.67 17.69
N LEU A 12 -25.50 12.02 16.93
CA LEU A 12 -24.86 13.34 17.00
C LEU A 12 -25.84 14.47 16.70
N THR A 13 -26.74 14.29 15.73
CA THR A 13 -27.75 15.32 15.41
C THR A 13 -28.95 15.34 16.34
N THR A 14 -29.36 14.18 16.88
CA THR A 14 -30.60 14.04 17.66
C THR A 14 -30.39 14.19 19.15
N ALA A 15 -29.26 13.70 19.67
CA ALA A 15 -28.91 13.73 21.07
C ALA A 15 -27.39 13.96 21.25
N PRO A 16 -26.83 15.10 20.79
CA PRO A 16 -25.39 15.39 20.90
C PRO A 16 -24.87 15.31 22.34
N ALA A 17 -25.70 15.70 23.32
CA ALA A 17 -25.37 15.62 24.75
C ALA A 17 -25.16 14.18 25.27
N SER A 18 -25.68 13.16 24.57
CA SER A 18 -25.46 11.75 24.90
C SER A 18 -24.07 11.26 24.50
N ILE A 19 -23.43 11.92 23.54
CA ILE A 19 -22.06 11.64 23.10
C ILE A 19 -21.06 12.30 24.06
N GLY A 20 -21.39 13.49 24.56
CA GLY A 20 -20.60 14.20 25.55
C GLY A 20 -21.20 15.56 25.92
N PRO A 21 -20.68 16.19 26.98
CA PRO A 21 -21.18 17.49 27.41
C PRO A 21 -20.91 18.55 26.34
N LEU A 22 -21.95 19.26 25.94
CA LEU A 22 -21.84 20.41 25.06
C LEU A 22 -21.34 21.63 25.83
N ARG A 23 -20.58 22.49 25.16
CA ARG A 23 -20.07 23.74 25.72
C ARG A 23 -21.22 24.68 26.10
N GLY A 24 -21.01 25.48 27.15
CA GLY A 24 -22.01 26.42 27.66
C GLY A 24 -23.12 25.73 28.47
N LYS A 25 -24.05 26.53 28.99
CA LYS A 25 -25.17 26.05 29.82
C LYS A 25 -26.48 26.66 29.35
N THR A 26 -27.57 25.91 29.53
CA THR A 26 -28.93 26.40 29.40
C THR A 26 -29.54 26.66 30.78
N GLY A 27 -30.54 27.54 30.86
CA GLY A 27 -31.33 27.76 32.07
C GLY A 27 -31.27 29.19 32.65
N ILE A 28 -32.09 29.41 33.68
CA ILE A 28 -32.34 30.72 34.28
C ILE A 28 -31.09 31.23 35.03
N LEU A 29 -30.32 30.33 35.64
CA LEU A 29 -29.09 30.65 36.37
C LEU A 29 -27.85 30.79 35.48
N ALA A 30 -27.94 30.45 34.19
CA ALA A 30 -26.81 30.53 33.26
C ALA A 30 -26.49 31.99 32.90
N SER A 31 -25.21 32.33 32.83
CA SER A 31 -24.76 33.66 32.41
C SER A 31 -25.03 33.90 30.91
N LYS A 32 -24.95 35.17 30.45
CA LYS A 32 -25.09 35.48 29.01
C LYS A 32 -24.04 34.78 28.15
N THR A 33 -22.81 34.68 28.63
CA THR A 33 -21.71 34.01 27.92
C THR A 33 -21.94 32.50 27.84
N GLU A 34 -22.40 31.87 28.92
CA GLU A 34 -22.69 30.44 28.94
C GLU A 34 -23.83 30.07 27.97
N ARG A 35 -24.85 30.93 27.84
CA ARG A 35 -25.95 30.72 26.88
C ARG A 35 -25.49 30.89 25.44
N GLU A 36 -24.61 31.85 25.19
CA GLU A 36 -24.05 32.07 23.85
C GLU A 36 -23.13 30.92 23.43
N ASP A 37 -22.24 30.48 24.32
CA ASP A 37 -21.39 29.29 24.10
C ASP A 37 -22.23 28.05 23.76
N ARG A 38 -23.39 27.89 24.42
CA ARG A 38 -24.33 26.82 24.13
C ARG A 38 -24.97 26.96 22.74
N ARG A 39 -25.45 28.16 22.40
CA ARG A 39 -26.02 28.45 21.08
C ARG A 39 -25.04 28.12 19.96
N VAL A 40 -23.77 28.51 20.13
CA VAL A 40 -22.70 28.20 19.18
C VAL A 40 -22.44 26.70 19.10
N ALA A 41 -22.41 25.99 20.23
CA ALA A 41 -22.23 24.53 20.25
C ALA A 41 -23.34 23.82 19.46
N ASP A 42 -24.61 24.20 19.67
CA ASP A 42 -25.75 23.61 18.97
C ASP A 42 -25.71 23.90 17.46
N LEU A 43 -25.32 25.12 17.07
CA LEU A 43 -25.16 25.50 15.66
C LEU A 43 -24.02 24.76 14.95
N ASN A 44 -23.01 24.33 15.70
CA ASN A 44 -21.86 23.60 15.15
C ASN A 44 -22.14 22.11 14.94
N VAL A 45 -23.17 21.52 15.57
CA VAL A 45 -23.50 20.10 15.43
C VAL A 45 -23.71 19.66 13.96
N PRO A 46 -24.48 20.38 13.12
CA PRO A 46 -24.63 20.03 11.71
C PRO A 46 -23.35 20.22 10.88
N ALA A 47 -22.46 21.15 11.27
CA ALA A 47 -21.16 21.29 10.63
C ALA A 47 -20.27 20.09 10.96
N LEU A 48 -20.18 19.73 12.24
CA LEU A 48 -19.41 18.57 12.71
C LEU A 48 -19.88 17.26 12.05
N LYS A 49 -21.19 17.07 11.87
CA LYS A 49 -21.72 15.92 11.14
C LYS A 49 -21.16 15.84 9.71
N ARG A 50 -21.19 16.95 8.97
CA ARG A 50 -20.69 17.01 7.58
C ARG A 50 -19.20 16.71 7.50
N ASP A 51 -18.43 17.26 8.44
CA ASP A 51 -16.98 17.05 8.53
C ASP A 51 -16.66 15.57 8.82
N LEU A 52 -17.40 14.94 9.74
CA LEU A 52 -17.25 13.51 10.05
C LEU A 52 -17.64 12.62 8.86
N GLU A 53 -18.72 12.95 8.15
CA GLU A 53 -19.09 12.25 6.92
C GLU A 53 -18.00 12.34 5.85
N GLN A 54 -17.39 13.52 5.69
CA GLN A 54 -16.25 13.71 4.79
C GLN A 54 -15.04 12.89 5.23
N TYR A 55 -14.68 12.94 6.51
CA TYR A 55 -13.59 12.15 7.06
C TYR A 55 -13.80 10.64 6.83
N LEU A 56 -15.01 10.12 7.09
CA LEU A 56 -15.33 8.72 6.87
C LEU A 56 -15.18 8.31 5.40
N ARG A 57 -15.61 9.16 4.45
CA ARG A 57 -15.39 8.94 3.02
C ARG A 57 -13.90 8.91 2.67
N MET A 58 -13.14 9.90 3.12
CA MET A 58 -11.70 9.98 2.88
C MET A 58 -10.96 8.75 3.43
N ARG A 59 -11.31 8.35 4.67
CA ARG A 59 -10.75 7.17 5.33
C ARG A 59 -11.09 5.88 4.57
N GLU A 60 -12.32 5.74 4.07
CA GLU A 60 -12.71 4.58 3.28
C GLU A 60 -11.90 4.49 1.99
N THR A 61 -11.80 5.58 1.24
CA THR A 61 -11.01 5.64 -0.01
C THR A 61 -9.53 5.33 0.25
N ALA A 62 -8.94 5.90 1.31
CA ALA A 62 -7.56 5.63 1.68
C ALA A 62 -7.36 4.15 2.06
N ALA A 63 -8.27 3.58 2.85
CA ALA A 63 -8.20 2.18 3.23
C ALA A 63 -8.34 1.23 2.02
N GLN A 64 -9.19 1.57 1.04
CA GLN A 64 -9.31 0.79 -0.19
C GLN A 64 -8.02 0.82 -1.02
N ARG A 65 -7.40 2.00 -1.17
CA ARG A 65 -6.11 2.15 -1.86
C ARG A 65 -5.01 1.33 -1.18
N LEU A 66 -4.85 1.50 0.13
CA LEU A 66 -3.85 0.75 0.91
C LEU A 66 -4.03 -0.77 0.80
N ARG A 67 -5.28 -1.26 0.84
CA ARG A 67 -5.56 -2.69 0.63
C ARG A 67 -5.22 -3.15 -0.78
N ALA A 68 -5.51 -2.34 -1.80
CA ALA A 68 -5.17 -2.68 -3.17
C ALA A 68 -3.65 -2.74 -3.36
N ASP A 69 -2.92 -1.75 -2.83
CA ASP A 69 -1.46 -1.71 -2.88
C ASP A 69 -0.85 -2.91 -2.13
N GLU A 70 -1.39 -3.24 -0.95
CA GLU A 70 -0.98 -4.41 -0.18
C GLU A 70 -1.27 -5.72 -0.93
N GLN A 71 -2.43 -5.84 -1.59
CA GLN A 71 -2.77 -7.02 -2.39
C GLN A 71 -1.78 -7.20 -3.55
N VAL A 72 -1.44 -6.13 -4.25
CA VAL A 72 -0.44 -6.16 -5.33
C VAL A 72 0.93 -6.58 -4.77
N LEU A 73 1.35 -6.02 -3.64
CA LEU A 73 2.60 -6.39 -2.99
C LEU A 73 2.62 -7.87 -2.59
N ARG A 74 1.54 -8.36 -1.94
CA ARG A 74 1.40 -9.75 -1.52
C ARG A 74 1.39 -10.70 -2.71
N GLN A 75 0.70 -10.35 -3.80
CA GLN A 75 0.68 -11.14 -5.03
C GLN A 75 2.10 -11.30 -5.59
N ARG A 76 2.84 -10.19 -5.72
CA ARG A 76 4.23 -10.22 -6.17
C ARG A 76 5.11 -11.06 -5.26
N VAL A 77 5.05 -10.84 -3.95
CA VAL A 77 5.83 -11.61 -2.96
C VAL A 77 5.43 -13.09 -2.95
N SER A 78 4.21 -13.46 -3.35
CA SER A 78 3.77 -14.86 -3.44
C SER A 78 4.33 -15.60 -4.66
N ILE A 79 4.95 -14.93 -5.63
CA ILE A 79 5.52 -15.57 -6.82
C ILE A 79 6.75 -16.38 -6.39
N ASP A 80 6.69 -17.69 -6.54
CA ASP A 80 7.85 -18.52 -6.24
C ASP A 80 8.97 -18.29 -7.28
N ILE A 81 10.21 -18.23 -6.80
CA ILE A 81 11.38 -18.11 -7.69
C ILE A 81 12.09 -19.46 -7.66
N PRO A 82 12.10 -20.21 -8.77
CA PRO A 82 12.72 -21.53 -8.79
C PRO A 82 14.22 -21.42 -8.53
N ALA A 83 14.77 -22.37 -7.78
CA ALA A 83 16.21 -22.49 -7.65
C ALA A 83 16.80 -22.94 -9.00
N LEU A 84 17.91 -22.31 -9.40
CA LEU A 84 18.64 -22.71 -10.60
C LEU A 84 19.39 -24.03 -10.36
N SER A 85 19.45 -24.87 -11.39
CA SER A 85 20.23 -26.09 -11.41
C SER A 85 21.73 -25.79 -11.36
N PRO A 86 22.57 -26.72 -10.89
CA PRO A 86 24.02 -26.53 -10.93
C PRO A 86 24.56 -26.26 -12.34
N ALA A 87 23.93 -26.83 -13.37
CA ALA A 87 24.28 -26.58 -14.77
C ALA A 87 23.97 -25.13 -15.19
N ALA A 88 22.83 -24.58 -14.77
CA ALA A 88 22.48 -23.18 -15.02
C ALA A 88 23.43 -22.21 -14.33
N HIS A 89 23.82 -22.48 -13.09
CA HIS A 89 24.82 -21.68 -12.38
C HIS A 89 26.14 -21.65 -13.15
N LEU A 90 26.64 -22.80 -13.59
CA LEU A 90 27.90 -22.89 -14.33
C LEU A 90 27.85 -22.13 -15.67
N VAL A 91 26.73 -22.15 -16.38
CA VAL A 91 26.55 -21.37 -17.61
C VAL A 91 26.60 -19.88 -17.31
N LEU A 92 25.90 -19.41 -16.27
CA LEU A 92 25.92 -18.00 -15.87
C LEU A 92 27.32 -17.53 -15.45
N GLU A 93 28.06 -18.35 -14.71
CA GLU A 93 29.46 -18.08 -14.35
C GLU A 93 30.35 -17.94 -15.58
N ARG A 94 30.25 -18.86 -16.55
CA ARG A 94 31.05 -18.80 -17.78
C ARG A 94 30.71 -17.59 -18.66
N VAL A 95 29.43 -17.24 -18.74
CA VAL A 95 28.97 -16.04 -19.44
C VAL A 95 29.55 -14.79 -18.78
N ARG A 96 29.48 -14.71 -17.44
CA ARG A 96 30.10 -13.62 -16.66
C ARG A 96 31.60 -13.53 -16.90
N ASP A 97 32.32 -14.64 -16.77
CA ASP A 97 33.77 -14.69 -16.99
C ASP A 97 34.16 -14.25 -18.40
N ALA A 98 33.37 -14.62 -19.41
CA ALA A 98 33.59 -14.20 -20.79
C ALA A 98 33.35 -12.69 -20.97
N ILE A 99 32.30 -12.14 -20.35
CA ILE A 99 32.04 -10.68 -20.32
C ILE A 99 33.16 -9.94 -19.59
N ASP A 100 33.60 -10.43 -18.43
CA ASP A 100 34.69 -9.83 -17.63
C ASP A 100 36.01 -9.83 -18.41
N ARG A 101 36.23 -10.84 -19.27
CA ARG A 101 37.35 -10.91 -20.22
C ARG A 101 37.13 -10.14 -21.52
N ASN A 102 35.99 -9.46 -21.68
CA ASN A 102 35.57 -8.76 -22.90
C ASN A 102 35.48 -9.65 -24.16
N ASP A 103 35.18 -10.94 -23.97
CA ASP A 103 34.97 -11.95 -25.01
C ASP A 103 33.46 -12.22 -25.19
N LEU A 104 32.77 -11.25 -25.80
CA LEU A 104 31.33 -11.34 -26.08
C LEU A 104 30.94 -12.54 -26.98
N PRO A 105 31.72 -12.92 -28.01
CA PRO A 105 31.43 -14.12 -28.79
C PRO A 105 31.39 -15.40 -27.94
N ALA A 106 32.35 -15.58 -27.02
CA ALA A 106 32.34 -16.73 -26.11
C ALA A 106 31.16 -16.68 -25.12
N ALA A 107 30.82 -15.48 -24.62
CA ALA A 107 29.64 -15.30 -23.76
C ALA A 107 28.35 -15.75 -24.47
N MET A 108 28.16 -15.36 -25.72
CA MET A 108 27.02 -15.80 -26.53
C MET A 108 27.04 -17.32 -26.77
N ALA A 109 28.21 -17.89 -27.06
CA ALA A 109 28.35 -19.33 -27.26
C ALA A 109 27.96 -20.14 -26.01
N TYR A 110 28.40 -19.71 -24.82
CA TYR A 110 28.00 -20.35 -23.57
C TYR A 110 26.49 -20.25 -23.31
N ALA A 111 25.89 -19.08 -23.53
CA ALA A 111 24.45 -18.87 -23.34
C ALA A 111 23.58 -19.73 -24.29
N LEU A 112 24.09 -20.06 -25.48
CA LEU A 112 23.37 -20.87 -26.48
C LEU A 112 23.68 -22.37 -26.40
N SER A 113 24.66 -22.78 -25.60
CA SER A 113 25.19 -24.15 -25.59
C SER A 113 24.20 -25.23 -25.13
N ASN A 114 23.25 -24.88 -24.27
CA ASN A 114 22.22 -25.80 -23.78
C ASN A 114 20.84 -25.13 -23.76
N ARG A 115 19.90 -25.70 -24.52
CA ARG A 115 18.53 -25.20 -24.62
C ARG A 115 17.73 -25.37 -23.33
N GLU A 116 17.92 -26.47 -22.60
CA GLU A 116 17.20 -26.73 -21.34
C GLU A 116 17.62 -25.72 -20.27
N THR A 117 18.94 -25.53 -20.12
CA THR A 117 19.50 -24.51 -19.22
C THR A 117 19.06 -23.10 -19.58
N LYS A 118 18.99 -22.78 -20.88
CA LYS A 118 18.45 -21.50 -21.34
C LYS A 118 17.00 -21.31 -20.92
N THR A 119 16.14 -22.31 -21.14
CA THR A 119 14.72 -22.25 -20.75
C THR A 119 14.55 -22.10 -19.24
N GLU A 120 15.37 -22.78 -18.45
CA GLU A 120 15.40 -22.63 -17.00
C GLU A 120 15.77 -21.20 -16.56
N ILE A 121 16.85 -20.64 -17.11
CA ILE A 121 17.31 -19.27 -16.81
C ILE A 121 16.26 -18.24 -17.25
N ASP A 122 15.65 -18.43 -18.42
CA ASP A 122 14.59 -17.56 -18.93
C ASP A 122 13.36 -17.59 -17.99
N GLY A 123 12.97 -18.77 -17.49
CA GLY A 123 11.88 -18.91 -16.51
C GLY A 123 12.19 -18.30 -15.14
N PHE A 124 13.44 -18.46 -14.65
CA PHE A 124 13.91 -17.77 -13.45
C PHE A 124 13.83 -16.25 -13.61
N ASN A 125 14.30 -15.72 -14.74
CA ASN A 125 14.29 -14.28 -15.01
C ASN A 125 12.87 -13.73 -15.10
N GLN A 126 11.93 -14.51 -15.66
CA GLN A 126 10.51 -14.16 -15.67
C GLN A 126 9.95 -14.08 -14.24
N ALA A 127 10.16 -15.10 -13.41
CA ALA A 127 9.67 -15.12 -12.02
C ALA A 127 10.25 -13.97 -11.18
N VAL A 128 11.53 -13.65 -11.38
CA VAL A 128 12.21 -12.51 -10.78
C VAL A 128 11.60 -11.18 -11.24
N THR A 129 11.36 -11.04 -12.54
CA THR A 129 10.78 -9.82 -13.13
C THR A 129 9.35 -9.60 -12.64
N GLU A 130 8.54 -10.65 -12.54
CA GLU A 130 7.17 -10.56 -12.04
C GLU A 130 7.12 -10.23 -10.54
N ARG A 131 8.05 -10.79 -9.74
CA ARG A 131 8.14 -10.55 -8.28
C ARG A 131 8.70 -9.18 -7.93
N PHE A 132 9.78 -8.77 -8.58
CA PHE A 132 10.51 -7.55 -8.21
C PHE A 132 10.25 -6.36 -9.14
N GLY A 133 9.63 -6.59 -10.29
CA GLY A 133 9.47 -5.60 -11.35
C GLY A 133 10.62 -5.58 -12.34
N GLU A 134 10.36 -5.04 -13.53
CA GLU A 134 11.38 -4.86 -14.55
C GLU A 134 12.50 -3.95 -14.04
N ARG A 135 13.75 -4.36 -14.31
CA ARG A 135 14.97 -3.56 -14.08
C ARG A 135 15.34 -3.32 -12.60
N THR A 136 14.59 -3.83 -11.64
CA THR A 136 14.88 -3.70 -10.20
C THR A 136 16.22 -4.32 -9.80
N LEU A 137 16.65 -5.39 -10.48
CA LEU A 137 17.94 -6.04 -10.23
C LEU A 137 19.09 -5.53 -11.12
N LEU A 138 18.84 -4.54 -11.98
CA LEU A 138 19.95 -3.88 -12.67
C LEU A 138 20.70 -2.99 -11.67
N THR A 139 22.02 -2.96 -11.78
CA THR A 139 23.04 -2.44 -10.83
C THR A 139 22.77 -1.08 -10.20
N ASN A 140 21.85 -0.27 -10.72
CA ASN A 140 21.49 1.03 -10.17
C ASN A 140 20.31 0.97 -9.18
N ALA A 141 19.43 -0.03 -9.26
CA ALA A 141 18.27 -0.18 -8.38
C ALA A 141 18.50 -1.18 -7.23
N ALA A 142 19.46 -2.11 -7.36
CA ALA A 142 19.83 -3.06 -6.31
C ALA A 142 20.70 -2.46 -5.18
N ARG A 143 20.98 -1.15 -5.23
CA ARG A 143 21.92 -0.47 -4.31
C ARG A 143 21.24 0.16 -3.10
N GLU A 144 19.92 0.27 -3.10
CA GLU A 144 19.15 0.79 -1.97
C GLU A 144 18.22 -0.30 -1.41
N PRO A 145 18.28 -0.58 -0.09
CA PRO A 145 17.51 -1.63 0.58
C PRO A 145 16.01 -1.32 0.73
#